data_AF-A0A150AS17-F1
#
_entry.id   AF-A0A150AS17-F1
#
_cell.length_a   1.000
_cell.length_b   1.000
_cell.length_c   1.000
_cell.angle_alpha   90.00
_cell.angle_beta   90.00
_cell.angle_gamma   90.00
#
_symmetry.space_group_name_H-M   'P 1'
#
loop_
_entity.id
_entity.type
_entity.pdbx_description
1 polymer ?
#
loop_
_entity_poly.entity_id
_entity_poly.type
_entity_poly.pdbx_seq_one_letter_code
_entity_poly.pdbx_strand_id
1 'polypeptide(L)'
;MIIEYLSSKGFFPAGYVNKNVVEYHSPLVSLDKTPSFYVKENRIFYCHSSKCGGNLIEIIKILDNCSVQEAIIKQNNISGSQDLQEKMENLKKTSGAKSRRETNITREVTNTSHVSKREDVCKQLKLRGLNPHIVALYCEIIYYTQNGKKNSSGRDFYAVGWKNNNGGVELSSASQSYRFKATIDKKGVTFIPSTSTSKKLMIFESMFDFIAMHELNERELLVEKNNILILNSTTSITKELLEWIVLLFNDVQLFLDNDPAGDMASFEIKSFMEEKKVKYADNRIMYYPAVDVNEFVIQQKKMEDISNVVNNKGLLPKDPKKSIFKAWIKHTSSTKDYIPDNDAVGTYYSQDLPEEREKSKNLKFCETLEEVTAHYKSFRIFNDYVMSQVKKGKIEKFKYYFNHAPRGVDNFIV
;
A
#
# COMPACT_ATOMS: atom_id res chain seq x y z
N MET A 1 19.44 3.15 25.93
CA MET A 1 20.54 3.02 24.96
C MET A 1 20.40 3.98 23.78
N ILE A 2 19.18 4.31 23.33
CA ILE A 2 18.99 5.31 22.26
C ILE A 2 19.40 6.71 22.71
N ILE A 3 19.06 7.09 23.94
CA ILE A 3 19.40 8.41 24.51
C ILE A 3 20.92 8.59 24.58
N GLU A 4 21.64 7.56 25.04
CA GLU A 4 23.10 7.58 25.15
C GLU A 4 23.76 7.69 23.76
N TYR A 5 23.23 6.98 22.77
CA TYR A 5 23.69 7.09 21.39
C TYR A 5 23.43 8.48 20.80
N LEU A 6 22.22 9.01 20.94
CA LEU A 6 21.87 10.36 20.46
C LEU A 6 22.75 11.43 21.10
N SER A 7 22.98 11.34 22.42
CA SER A 7 23.92 12.22 23.13
C SER A 7 25.33 12.14 22.56
N SER A 8 25.84 10.94 22.22
CA SER A 8 27.16 10.79 21.59
C SER A 8 27.25 11.38 20.17
N LYS A 9 26.09 11.61 19.52
CA LYS A 9 25.96 12.28 18.22
C LYS A 9 25.64 13.77 18.34
N GLY A 10 25.59 14.31 19.57
CA GLY A 10 25.30 15.72 19.83
C GLY A 10 23.82 16.08 19.79
N PHE A 11 22.91 15.10 19.80
CA PHE A 11 21.48 15.34 19.90
C PHE A 11 21.05 15.27 21.36
N PHE A 12 20.51 16.37 21.88
CA PHE A 12 20.06 16.49 23.27
C PHE A 12 18.53 16.55 23.35
N PRO A 13 17.93 16.04 24.44
CA PRO A 13 16.49 16.14 24.66
C PRO A 13 15.98 17.57 24.53
N ALA A 14 14.91 17.76 23.76
CA ALA A 14 14.15 19.02 23.73
C ALA A 14 13.12 19.09 24.87
N GLY A 15 12.66 17.95 25.37
CA GLY A 15 11.69 17.87 26.45
C GLY A 15 11.32 16.45 26.85
N TYR A 16 10.32 16.34 27.73
CA TYR A 16 9.74 15.08 28.17
C TYR A 16 8.22 15.16 28.06
N VAL A 17 7.63 14.29 27.23
CA VAL A 17 6.16 14.18 27.14
C VAL A 17 5.60 13.54 28.40
N ASN A 18 6.31 12.53 28.92
CA ASN A 18 6.04 11.88 30.21
C ASN A 18 7.30 11.14 30.69
N LYS A 19 7.22 10.46 31.85
CA LYS A 19 8.36 9.73 32.45
C LYS A 19 9.02 8.70 31.52
N ASN A 20 8.30 8.20 30.52
CA ASN A 20 8.75 7.14 29.63
C ASN A 20 8.98 7.62 28.19
N VAL A 21 8.74 8.89 27.86
CA VAL A 21 8.86 9.41 26.49
C VAL A 21 9.61 10.73 26.49
N VAL A 22 10.77 10.72 25.84
CA VAL A 22 11.65 11.88 25.67
C VAL A 22 11.51 12.39 24.25
N GLU A 23 11.38 13.70 24.04
CA GLU A 23 11.26 14.30 22.71
C GLU A 23 12.55 15.04 22.32
N TYR A 24 12.85 15.02 21.04
CA TYR A 24 14.02 15.61 20.40
C TYR A 24 13.57 16.38 19.15
N HIS A 25 14.32 17.39 18.77
CA HIS A 25 14.35 17.82 17.38
C HIS A 25 14.87 16.67 16.53
N SER A 26 14.24 16.43 15.40
CA SER A 26 14.50 15.27 14.57
C SER A 26 15.95 15.24 14.08
N PRO A 27 16.69 14.16 14.38
CA PRO A 27 18.02 13.96 13.83
C PRO A 27 17.95 13.45 12.37
N LEU A 28 16.75 13.20 11.84
CA LEU A 28 16.52 12.57 10.54
C LEU A 28 16.14 13.56 9.43
N VAL A 29 15.77 14.79 9.77
CA VAL A 29 15.39 15.82 8.79
C VAL A 29 16.10 17.13 9.12
N SER A 30 16.60 17.81 8.10
CA SER A 30 17.13 19.17 8.26
C SER A 30 15.99 20.15 8.54
N LEU A 31 16.15 21.02 9.55
CA LEU A 31 15.22 22.11 9.92
C LEU A 31 13.93 21.70 10.64
N ASP A 32 14.04 20.81 11.64
CA ASP A 32 12.90 20.49 12.52
C ASP A 32 12.62 21.62 13.52
N LYS A 33 11.64 22.48 13.20
CA LYS A 33 11.30 23.65 14.04
C LYS A 33 10.61 23.28 15.35
N THR A 34 9.95 22.12 15.42
CA THR A 34 9.20 21.65 16.59
C THR A 34 9.59 20.20 16.88
N PRO A 35 9.90 19.81 18.14
CA PRO A 35 10.32 18.45 18.44
C PRO A 35 9.36 17.40 17.87
N SER A 36 9.84 16.58 16.94
CA SER A 36 9.03 15.59 16.23
C SER A 36 9.56 14.15 16.37
N PHE A 37 10.66 13.97 17.11
CA PHE A 37 11.31 12.69 17.31
C PHE A 37 11.18 12.25 18.78
N TYR A 38 10.53 11.11 19.01
CA TYR A 38 10.20 10.62 20.34
C TYR A 38 10.94 9.33 20.63
N VAL A 39 11.61 9.26 21.77
CA VAL A 39 12.25 8.06 22.30
C VAL A 39 11.43 7.53 23.48
N LYS A 40 10.85 6.35 23.30
CA LYS A 40 10.06 5.65 24.33
C LYS A 40 10.90 4.61 25.07
N GLU A 41 10.88 4.68 26.40
CA GLU A 41 11.54 3.76 27.34
C GLU A 41 13.03 3.55 27.06
N ASN A 42 13.67 4.54 26.43
CA ASN A 42 15.06 4.49 25.99
C ASN A 42 15.40 3.25 25.11
N ARG A 43 14.38 2.71 24.40
CA ARG A 43 14.43 1.45 23.64
C ARG A 43 13.94 1.55 22.21
N ILE A 44 12.93 2.39 21.95
CA ILE A 44 12.32 2.55 20.62
C ILE A 44 12.21 4.04 20.33
N PHE A 45 12.43 4.44 19.07
CA PHE A 45 12.16 5.78 18.60
C PHE A 45 11.04 5.80 17.55
N TYR A 46 10.36 6.95 17.45
CA TYR A 46 9.47 7.27 16.35
C TYR A 46 9.61 8.74 15.98
N CYS A 47 9.74 9.02 14.69
CA CYS A 47 9.91 10.34 14.10
C CYS A 47 8.65 10.69 13.29
N HIS A 48 7.86 11.66 13.75
CA HIS A 48 6.64 12.08 13.06
C HIS A 48 6.94 12.81 11.75
N SER A 49 8.04 13.58 11.69
CA SER A 49 8.42 14.35 10.49
C SER A 49 8.89 13.45 9.34
N SER A 50 9.65 12.39 9.63
CA SER A 50 10.08 11.42 8.61
C SER A 50 9.17 10.20 8.49
N LYS A 51 8.20 10.04 9.40
CA LYS A 51 7.35 8.84 9.56
C LYS A 51 8.13 7.54 9.78
N CYS A 52 9.37 7.63 10.26
CA CYS A 52 10.24 6.48 10.54
C CYS A 52 10.24 6.13 12.03
N GLY A 53 10.37 4.85 12.37
CA GLY A 53 10.58 4.41 13.75
C GLY A 53 11.40 3.12 13.80
N GLY A 54 11.95 2.81 14.96
CA GLY A 54 12.82 1.66 15.13
C GLY A 54 13.42 1.54 16.52
N ASN A 55 14.31 0.57 16.71
CA ASN A 55 15.15 0.43 17.90
C ASN A 55 16.53 1.09 17.68
N LEU A 56 17.47 0.80 18.58
CA LEU A 56 18.82 1.38 18.53
C LEU A 56 19.57 1.03 17.24
N ILE A 57 19.44 -0.19 16.73
CA ILE A 57 20.14 -0.59 15.51
C ILE A 57 19.64 0.21 14.31
N GLU A 58 18.33 0.43 14.17
CA GLU A 58 17.79 1.19 13.05
C GLU A 58 18.26 2.65 13.11
N ILE A 59 18.26 3.28 14.29
CA ILE A 59 18.75 4.68 14.37
C ILE A 59 20.26 4.78 14.14
N ILE A 60 21.06 3.79 14.57
CA ILE A 60 22.49 3.74 14.25
C ILE A 60 22.71 3.63 12.74
N LYS A 61 22.00 2.70 12.08
CA LYS A 61 22.12 2.55 10.62
C LYS A 61 21.78 3.83 9.89
N ILE A 62 20.73 4.53 10.32
CA ILE A 62 20.28 5.76 9.65
C ILE A 62 21.29 6.90 9.86
N LEU A 63 21.70 7.17 11.10
CA LEU A 63 22.56 8.32 11.41
C LEU A 63 24.04 8.09 11.08
N ASP A 64 24.51 6.84 11.13
CA ASP A 64 25.90 6.50 10.80
C ASP A 64 26.08 5.95 9.38
N ASN A 65 24.99 5.79 8.63
CA ASN A 65 24.96 5.22 7.28
C ASN A 65 25.81 3.93 7.17
N CYS A 66 25.54 2.97 8.04
CA CYS A 66 26.34 1.75 8.15
C CYS A 66 25.51 0.47 7.98
N SER A 67 26.19 -0.64 7.71
CA SER A 67 25.58 -1.97 7.66
C SER A 67 25.03 -2.38 9.03
N VAL A 68 24.19 -3.41 9.04
CA VAL A 68 23.65 -3.99 10.29
C VAL A 68 24.79 -4.51 11.19
N GLN A 69 25.84 -5.11 10.60
CA GLN A 69 26.98 -5.65 11.34
C GLN A 69 27.76 -4.54 12.05
N GLU A 70 28.04 -3.45 11.35
CA GLU A 70 28.71 -2.28 11.93
C GLU A 70 27.84 -1.60 12.99
N ALA A 71 26.52 -1.57 12.80
CA ALA A 71 25.59 -1.04 13.79
C ALA A 71 25.59 -1.87 15.09
N ILE A 72 25.68 -3.21 14.98
CA ILE A 72 25.81 -4.11 16.14
C ILE A 72 27.13 -3.89 16.87
N ILE A 73 28.24 -3.76 16.14
CA ILE A 73 29.56 -3.46 16.73
C ILE A 73 29.50 -2.13 17.50
N LYS A 74 28.91 -1.10 16.90
CA LYS A 74 28.74 0.21 17.54
C LYS A 74 27.81 0.16 18.75
N GLN A 75 26.70 -0.58 18.68
CA GLN A 75 25.83 -0.83 19.83
C GLN A 75 26.61 -1.44 21.00
N ASN A 76 27.46 -2.44 20.74
CA ASN A 76 28.26 -3.08 21.78
C ASN A 76 29.28 -2.12 22.41
N ASN A 77 29.84 -1.20 21.62
CA ASN A 77 30.75 -0.17 22.12
C ASN A 77 30.02 0.88 22.98
N ILE A 78 28.75 1.19 22.67
CA ILE A 78 27.90 2.09 23.48
C ILE A 78 27.54 1.45 24.82
N SER A 79 27.48 0.11 24.89
CA SER A 79 27.15 -0.63 26.11
C SER A 79 28.29 -0.76 27.12
N GLY A 80 29.53 -0.41 26.78
CA GLY A 80 30.69 -0.54 27.68
C GLY A 80 31.06 -2.01 27.93
N SER A 81 32.26 -2.40 27.53
CA SER A 81 32.77 -3.77 27.60
C SER A 81 32.91 -4.32 29.02
N GLN A 82 31.95 -5.12 29.48
CA GLN A 82 32.15 -6.25 30.40
C GLN A 82 31.16 -7.36 29.99
N ASP A 83 31.60 -8.62 29.94
CA ASP A 83 30.83 -9.88 29.65
C ASP A 83 30.96 -10.56 28.27
N LEU A 84 31.92 -10.21 27.42
CA LEU A 84 32.08 -10.89 26.12
C LEU A 84 33.05 -12.07 26.09
N GLN A 85 33.86 -12.33 27.12
CA GLN A 85 34.71 -13.54 27.15
C GLN A 85 34.02 -14.76 27.78
N GLU A 86 33.18 -14.60 28.81
CA GLU A 86 32.46 -15.74 29.43
C GLU A 86 31.27 -16.26 28.60
N LYS A 87 30.69 -15.44 27.72
CA LYS A 87 29.56 -15.86 26.87
C LYS A 87 29.97 -16.61 25.61
N MET A 88 31.19 -16.44 25.11
CA MET A 88 31.63 -17.10 23.88
C MET A 88 31.89 -18.61 24.06
N GLU A 89 32.28 -19.06 25.26
CA GLU A 89 32.47 -20.49 25.54
C GLU A 89 31.14 -21.23 25.79
N ASN A 90 30.11 -20.54 26.28
CA ASN A 90 28.78 -21.13 26.49
C ASN A 90 27.91 -21.18 25.23
N LEU A 91 28.24 -20.39 24.20
CA LEU A 91 27.51 -20.36 22.92
C LEU A 91 27.83 -21.55 22.00
N LYS A 92 28.96 -22.25 22.19
CA LYS A 92 29.26 -23.50 21.44
C LYS A 92 28.51 -24.73 21.97
N LYS A 93 27.83 -24.62 23.12
CA LYS A 93 27.06 -25.73 23.73
C LYS A 93 25.55 -25.52 23.76
N THR A 94 25.03 -24.41 23.24
CA THR A 94 23.59 -24.15 23.17
C THR A 94 23.19 -23.58 21.82
N SER A 95 23.25 -24.40 20.78
CA SER A 95 22.48 -24.20 19.54
C SER A 95 20.99 -24.38 19.85
N GLY A 96 20.39 -23.32 20.39
CA GLY A 96 18.95 -23.15 20.57
C GLY A 96 18.62 -21.70 20.31
N ALA A 97 18.02 -21.42 19.16
CA ALA A 97 17.55 -20.10 18.75
C ALA A 97 16.71 -19.47 19.88
N LYS A 98 17.22 -18.41 20.51
CA LYS A 98 16.44 -17.65 21.48
C LYS A 98 15.45 -16.78 20.72
N SER A 99 14.20 -17.23 20.72
CA SER A 99 13.07 -16.44 20.27
C SER A 99 13.05 -15.12 21.04
N ARG A 100 12.80 -14.05 20.28
CA ARG A 100 12.21 -12.81 20.79
C ARG A 100 11.04 -13.25 21.68
N ARG A 101 10.91 -12.70 22.90
CA ARG A 101 9.76 -12.97 23.78
C ARG A 101 8.47 -12.48 23.09
N GLU A 102 7.98 -13.28 22.15
CA GLU A 102 6.57 -13.37 21.84
C GLU A 102 5.95 -13.88 23.14
N THR A 103 4.98 -13.15 23.66
CA THR A 103 3.90 -13.85 24.35
C THR A 103 3.50 -14.97 23.39
N ASN A 104 3.68 -16.24 23.76
CA ASN A 104 3.38 -17.37 22.88
C ASN A 104 1.88 -17.31 22.58
N ILE A 105 1.50 -16.55 21.56
CA ILE A 105 0.13 -16.41 21.10
C ILE A 105 -0.10 -17.64 20.23
N THR A 106 -0.66 -18.67 20.84
CA THR A 106 -1.10 -19.85 20.11
C THR A 106 -2.44 -19.55 19.45
N ARG A 107 -2.60 -20.04 18.23
CA ARG A 107 -3.87 -20.00 17.50
C ARG A 107 -4.19 -21.41 17.08
N GLU A 108 -5.44 -21.81 17.26
CA GLU A 108 -5.90 -23.14 16.90
C GLU A 108 -7.14 -23.00 16.03
N VAL A 109 -7.11 -23.62 14.85
CA VAL A 109 -8.25 -23.65 13.93
C VAL A 109 -9.37 -24.45 14.57
N THR A 110 -10.54 -23.84 14.69
CA THR A 110 -11.75 -24.51 15.19
C THR A 110 -12.66 -24.95 14.06
N ASN A 111 -12.73 -24.17 12.98
CA ASN A 111 -13.55 -24.47 11.81
C ASN A 111 -13.09 -23.66 10.60
N THR A 112 -13.52 -24.04 9.41
CA THR A 112 -13.40 -23.20 8.21
C THR A 112 -14.75 -23.04 7.52
N SER A 113 -14.91 -21.96 6.77
CA SER A 113 -16.09 -21.77 5.92
C SER A 113 -15.72 -21.04 4.65
N HIS A 114 -16.39 -21.38 3.55
CA HIS A 114 -16.25 -20.65 2.29
C HIS A 114 -16.51 -19.15 2.46
N VAL A 115 -15.70 -18.29 1.81
CA VAL A 115 -15.73 -16.82 1.96
C VAL A 115 -17.12 -16.23 1.73
N SER A 116 -17.86 -16.76 0.75
CA SER A 116 -19.23 -16.30 0.42
C SER A 116 -20.26 -16.51 1.54
N LYS A 117 -19.99 -17.33 2.56
CA LYS A 117 -20.92 -17.59 3.67
C LYS A 117 -20.97 -16.47 4.71
N ARG A 118 -20.10 -15.46 4.63
CA ARG A 118 -19.99 -14.36 5.60
C ARG A 118 -20.17 -13.01 4.91
N GLU A 119 -21.37 -12.45 5.02
CA GLU A 119 -21.75 -11.22 4.33
C GLU A 119 -20.92 -10.01 4.80
N ASP A 120 -20.58 -9.95 6.10
CA ASP A 120 -19.71 -8.93 6.67
C ASP A 120 -18.31 -8.95 6.06
N VAL A 121 -17.73 -10.15 5.89
CA VAL A 121 -16.44 -10.32 5.21
C VAL A 121 -16.55 -9.94 3.74
N CYS A 122 -17.60 -10.39 3.05
CA CYS A 122 -17.82 -10.05 1.64
C CYS A 122 -17.94 -8.53 1.42
N LYS A 123 -18.64 -7.82 2.31
CA LYS A 123 -18.74 -6.35 2.29
C LYS A 123 -17.36 -5.69 2.45
N GLN A 124 -16.57 -6.16 3.41
CA GLN A 124 -15.22 -5.62 3.65
C GLN A 124 -14.27 -5.87 2.47
N LEU A 125 -14.29 -7.08 1.88
CA LEU A 125 -13.51 -7.39 0.69
C LEU A 125 -13.86 -6.48 -0.50
N LYS A 126 -15.16 -6.23 -0.72
CA LYS A 126 -15.61 -5.30 -1.77
C LYS A 126 -15.11 -3.87 -1.53
N LEU A 127 -15.10 -3.39 -0.28
CA LEU A 127 -14.52 -2.09 0.07
C LEU A 127 -13.00 -2.04 -0.18
N ARG A 128 -12.32 -3.18 -0.07
CA ARG A 128 -10.92 -3.35 -0.50
C ARG A 128 -10.75 -3.56 -2.00
N GLY A 129 -11.81 -3.36 -2.80
CA GLY A 129 -11.75 -3.54 -4.24
C GLY A 129 -11.50 -4.98 -4.66
N LEU A 130 -11.77 -5.98 -3.81
CA LEU A 130 -11.59 -7.40 -4.10
C LEU A 130 -12.93 -8.09 -4.31
N ASN A 131 -13.06 -8.85 -5.39
CA ASN A 131 -14.23 -9.69 -5.64
C ASN A 131 -14.24 -10.91 -4.69
N PRO A 132 -15.24 -11.08 -3.80
CA PRO A 132 -15.30 -12.21 -2.88
C PRO A 132 -15.29 -13.58 -3.56
N HIS A 133 -15.75 -13.69 -4.81
CA HIS A 133 -15.71 -14.94 -5.57
C HIS A 133 -14.30 -15.32 -5.99
N ILE A 134 -13.46 -14.35 -6.37
CA ILE A 134 -12.05 -14.60 -6.70
C ILE A 134 -11.27 -14.91 -5.43
N VAL A 135 -11.52 -14.16 -4.35
CA VAL A 135 -10.92 -14.44 -3.04
C VAL A 135 -11.22 -15.87 -2.60
N ALA A 136 -12.45 -16.36 -2.82
CA ALA A 136 -12.84 -17.72 -2.46
C ALA A 136 -12.13 -18.83 -3.25
N LEU A 137 -11.46 -18.52 -4.37
CA LEU A 137 -10.65 -19.51 -5.10
C LEU A 137 -9.35 -19.84 -4.37
N TYR A 138 -8.85 -18.91 -3.55
CA TYR A 138 -7.53 -19.01 -2.91
C TYR A 138 -7.60 -18.98 -1.38
N CYS A 139 -8.73 -18.55 -0.82
CA CYS A 139 -8.87 -18.31 0.61
C CYS A 139 -10.18 -18.88 1.17
N GLU A 140 -10.16 -19.15 2.47
CA GLU A 140 -11.32 -19.51 3.28
C GLU A 140 -11.48 -18.52 4.44
N ILE A 141 -12.63 -18.56 5.12
CA ILE A 141 -12.76 -17.99 6.46
C ILE A 141 -12.25 -19.01 7.45
N ILE A 142 -11.23 -18.64 8.21
CA ILE A 142 -10.64 -19.48 9.25
C ILE A 142 -11.19 -19.00 10.58
N TYR A 143 -11.87 -19.88 11.30
CA TYR A 143 -12.28 -19.66 12.68
C TYR A 143 -11.20 -20.22 13.61
N TYR A 144 -10.84 -19.47 14.63
CA TYR A 144 -9.77 -19.86 15.53
C TYR A 144 -9.98 -19.36 16.97
N THR A 145 -9.39 -20.06 17.92
CA THR A 145 -9.18 -19.53 19.28
C THR A 145 -7.78 -18.94 19.40
N GLN A 146 -7.61 -18.00 20.33
CA GLN A 146 -6.30 -17.43 20.64
C GLN A 146 -5.96 -17.74 22.10
N ASN A 147 -4.89 -18.50 22.35
CA ASN A 147 -4.52 -19.02 23.66
C ASN A 147 -5.67 -19.79 24.33
N GLY A 148 -6.38 -20.62 23.55
CA GLY A 148 -7.57 -21.35 23.99
C GLY A 148 -8.78 -20.46 24.32
N LYS A 149 -8.71 -19.15 24.08
CA LYS A 149 -9.78 -18.19 24.38
C LYS A 149 -10.53 -17.75 23.12
N LYS A 150 -11.82 -17.53 23.30
CA LYS A 150 -12.74 -16.92 22.34
C LYS A 150 -12.72 -15.40 22.49
N ASN A 151 -13.36 -14.69 21.56
CA ASN A 151 -13.51 -13.24 21.65
C ASN A 151 -14.43 -12.83 22.81
N SER A 152 -14.54 -11.52 23.07
CA SER A 152 -15.33 -10.96 24.17
C SER A 152 -16.82 -11.32 24.14
N SER A 153 -17.34 -11.76 23.00
CA SER A 153 -18.72 -12.22 22.83
C SER A 153 -18.88 -13.75 22.95
N GLY A 154 -17.83 -14.45 23.39
CA GLY A 154 -17.83 -15.91 23.52
C GLY A 154 -17.80 -16.67 22.18
N ARG A 155 -17.47 -16.00 21.07
CA ARG A 155 -17.39 -16.60 19.73
C ARG A 155 -15.94 -16.74 19.27
N ASP A 156 -15.69 -17.65 18.36
CA ASP A 156 -14.35 -17.80 17.79
C ASP A 156 -13.94 -16.51 17.06
N PHE A 157 -12.64 -16.23 17.05
CA PHE A 157 -12.10 -15.24 16.13
C PHE A 157 -12.25 -15.76 14.70
N TYR A 158 -12.25 -14.87 13.73
CA TYR A 158 -12.22 -15.27 12.34
C TYR A 158 -11.39 -14.30 11.50
N ALA A 159 -10.77 -14.82 10.45
CA ALA A 159 -10.02 -14.04 9.47
C ALA A 159 -10.13 -14.72 8.09
N VAL A 160 -9.79 -13.98 7.03
CA VAL A 160 -9.55 -14.60 5.73
C VAL A 160 -8.20 -15.30 5.82
N GLY A 161 -8.11 -16.55 5.40
CA GLY A 161 -6.85 -17.28 5.46
C GLY A 161 -6.65 -18.26 4.33
N TRP A 162 -5.39 -18.65 4.14
CA TRP A 162 -4.94 -19.55 3.07
C TRP A 162 -3.77 -20.41 3.55
N LYS A 163 -3.61 -21.59 2.96
CA LYS A 163 -2.50 -22.49 3.30
C LYS A 163 -1.19 -21.98 2.70
N ASN A 164 -0.10 -22.15 3.43
CA ASN A 164 1.25 -21.93 2.94
C ASN A 164 1.98 -23.25 2.68
N ASN A 165 3.12 -23.19 2.00
CA ASN A 165 3.91 -24.37 1.62
C ASN A 165 4.54 -25.09 2.82
N ASN A 166 4.60 -24.45 3.99
CA ASN A 166 5.12 -25.06 5.21
C ASN A 166 4.03 -25.79 6.02
N GLY A 167 2.81 -25.88 5.49
CA GLY A 167 1.67 -26.55 6.11
C GLY A 167 0.94 -25.72 7.15
N GLY A 168 1.31 -24.45 7.35
CA GLY A 168 0.58 -23.52 8.20
C GLY A 168 -0.51 -22.75 7.44
N VAL A 169 -1.21 -21.89 8.17
CA VAL A 169 -2.30 -21.06 7.63
C VAL A 169 -1.97 -19.59 7.87
N GLU A 170 -1.87 -18.83 6.80
CA GLU A 170 -1.74 -17.38 6.88
C GLU A 170 -3.12 -16.75 7.06
N LEU A 171 -3.19 -15.69 7.86
CA LEU A 171 -4.41 -14.98 8.21
C LEU A 171 -4.27 -13.50 7.87
N SER A 172 -5.31 -12.94 7.29
CA SER A 172 -5.44 -11.51 7.05
C SER A 172 -6.86 -11.03 7.37
N SER A 173 -6.94 -9.83 7.91
CA SER A 173 -8.21 -9.11 8.04
C SER A 173 -8.75 -8.74 6.66
N ALA A 174 -10.05 -8.99 6.42
CA ALA A 174 -10.74 -8.49 5.25
C ALA A 174 -10.94 -6.96 5.27
N SER A 175 -10.84 -6.32 6.44
CA SER A 175 -11.09 -4.89 6.59
C SER A 175 -9.96 -4.05 6.00
N GLN A 176 -10.32 -2.93 5.37
CA GLN A 176 -9.34 -1.91 4.97
C GLN A 176 -8.79 -1.14 6.17
N SER A 177 -9.66 -0.78 7.11
CA SER A 177 -9.34 0.09 8.25
C SER A 177 -8.61 -0.62 9.38
N TYR A 178 -8.74 -1.95 9.46
CA TYR A 178 -8.06 -2.76 10.44
C TYR A 178 -7.10 -3.72 9.75
N ARG A 179 -5.80 -3.43 9.85
CA ARG A 179 -4.73 -4.28 9.32
C ARG A 179 -4.31 -5.30 10.39
N PHE A 180 -4.72 -6.54 10.21
CA PHE A 180 -4.27 -7.70 10.99
C PHE A 180 -3.69 -8.72 10.03
N LYS A 181 -2.48 -9.19 10.34
CA LYS A 181 -1.81 -10.31 9.68
C LYS A 181 -1.28 -11.24 10.77
N ALA A 182 -1.48 -12.54 10.62
CA ALA A 182 -0.96 -13.54 11.53
C ALA A 182 -0.76 -14.86 10.80
N THR A 183 -0.13 -15.81 11.48
CA THR A 183 0.03 -17.17 10.98
C THR A 183 -0.42 -18.14 12.07
N ILE A 184 -1.05 -19.23 11.67
CA ILE A 184 -1.30 -20.43 12.48
C ILE A 184 -0.26 -21.48 12.07
N ASP A 185 0.36 -22.11 13.07
CA ASP A 185 1.48 -23.05 12.92
C ASP A 185 2.72 -22.41 12.30
N LYS A 186 3.14 -22.89 11.11
CA LYS A 186 4.40 -22.51 10.49
C LYS A 186 4.18 -21.42 9.45
N LYS A 187 4.94 -20.33 9.52
CA LYS A 187 4.97 -19.30 8.49
C LYS A 187 5.72 -19.77 7.26
N GLY A 188 5.26 -19.38 6.09
CA GLY A 188 5.91 -19.75 4.83
C GLY A 188 5.38 -18.98 3.64
N VAL A 189 6.00 -19.19 2.49
CA VAL A 189 5.50 -18.69 1.21
C VAL A 189 4.28 -19.52 0.75
N THR A 190 3.50 -18.95 -0.17
CA THR A 190 2.43 -19.68 -0.88
C THR A 190 2.77 -19.70 -2.37
N PHE A 191 2.96 -20.89 -2.93
CA PHE A 191 3.24 -21.09 -4.35
C PHE A 191 2.01 -21.62 -5.08
N ILE A 192 1.61 -20.96 -6.16
CA ILE A 192 0.51 -21.36 -7.04
C ILE A 192 1.12 -21.64 -8.42
N PRO A 193 1.17 -22.91 -8.85
CA PRO A 193 1.77 -23.27 -10.12
C PRO A 193 0.90 -22.81 -11.29
N SER A 194 1.56 -22.46 -12.39
CA SER A 194 0.92 -22.24 -13.69
C SER A 194 0.30 -23.53 -14.22
N THR A 195 -0.82 -23.44 -14.92
CA THR A 195 -1.40 -24.59 -15.65
C THR A 195 -0.70 -24.87 -16.98
N SER A 196 0.09 -23.91 -17.49
CA SER A 196 1.00 -24.09 -18.63
C SER A 196 2.45 -24.38 -18.22
N THR A 197 3.29 -24.79 -19.17
CA THR A 197 4.74 -25.04 -18.99
C THR A 197 5.58 -23.76 -18.83
N SER A 198 4.96 -22.64 -18.46
CA SER A 198 5.61 -21.35 -18.30
C SER A 198 6.76 -21.40 -17.29
N LYS A 199 7.89 -20.77 -17.67
CA LYS A 199 9.07 -20.56 -16.82
C LYS A 199 9.11 -19.17 -16.20
N LYS A 200 8.00 -18.43 -16.29
CA LYS A 200 7.83 -17.11 -15.69
C LYS A 200 7.25 -17.22 -14.28
N LEU A 201 7.83 -16.48 -13.34
CA LEU A 201 7.40 -16.37 -11.95
C LEU A 201 7.01 -14.94 -11.63
N MET A 202 5.84 -14.74 -11.02
CA MET A 202 5.41 -13.46 -10.45
C MET A 202 5.45 -13.55 -8.92
N ILE A 203 6.17 -12.63 -8.29
CA ILE A 203 6.35 -12.60 -6.84
C ILE A 203 5.54 -11.43 -6.27
N PHE A 204 4.62 -11.75 -5.35
CA PHE A 204 3.80 -10.78 -4.63
C PHE A 204 4.15 -10.79 -3.14
N GLU A 205 4.10 -9.63 -2.48
CA GLU A 205 4.33 -9.57 -1.04
C GLU A 205 3.17 -10.21 -0.25
N SER A 206 1.92 -10.01 -0.71
CA SER A 206 0.73 -10.55 -0.06
C SER A 206 -0.28 -11.20 -1.03
N MET A 207 -1.14 -12.06 -0.48
CA MET A 207 -2.22 -12.72 -1.20
C MET A 207 -3.24 -11.72 -1.78
N PHE A 208 -3.50 -10.61 -1.08
CA PHE A 208 -4.44 -9.60 -1.56
C PHE A 208 -3.89 -8.79 -2.73
N ASP A 209 -2.58 -8.61 -2.83
CA ASP A 209 -1.95 -7.98 -4.00
C ASP A 209 -2.04 -8.87 -5.23
N PHE A 210 -1.79 -10.17 -5.04
CA PHE A 210 -2.02 -11.16 -6.08
C PHE A 210 -3.48 -11.16 -6.56
N ILE A 211 -4.45 -11.25 -5.64
CA ILE A 211 -5.88 -11.27 -6.01
C ILE A 211 -6.29 -9.96 -6.68
N ALA A 212 -5.78 -8.82 -6.21
CA ALA A 212 -6.03 -7.52 -6.83
C ALA A 212 -5.51 -7.49 -8.28
N MET A 213 -4.30 -7.99 -8.52
CA MET A 213 -3.72 -8.10 -9.87
C MET A 213 -4.50 -9.09 -10.75
N HIS A 214 -4.99 -10.19 -10.17
CA HIS A 214 -5.83 -11.18 -10.83
C HIS A 214 -7.19 -10.61 -11.23
N GLU A 215 -7.67 -9.57 -10.55
CA GLU A 215 -8.91 -8.90 -10.91
C GLU A 215 -8.74 -7.90 -12.06
N LEU A 216 -7.54 -7.31 -12.20
CA LEU A 216 -7.22 -6.36 -13.28
C LEU A 216 -6.94 -7.06 -14.62
N ASN A 217 -6.25 -8.20 -14.59
CA ASN A 217 -5.96 -8.97 -15.80
C ASN A 217 -7.15 -9.91 -16.07
N GLU A 218 -7.52 -10.11 -17.34
CA GLU A 218 -8.55 -11.09 -17.72
C GLU A 218 -8.31 -12.40 -16.94
N ARG A 219 -9.30 -12.78 -16.11
CA ARG A 219 -9.14 -13.66 -14.93
C ARG A 219 -8.36 -14.95 -15.18
N GLU A 220 -8.45 -15.49 -16.39
CA GLU A 220 -7.86 -16.78 -16.75
C GLU A 220 -6.38 -16.65 -17.13
N LEU A 221 -5.97 -15.54 -17.75
CA LEU A 221 -4.64 -15.43 -18.35
C LEU A 221 -3.49 -15.33 -17.33
N LEU A 222 -3.75 -14.80 -16.13
CA LEU A 222 -2.69 -14.53 -15.16
C LEU A 222 -2.10 -15.83 -14.59
N VAL A 223 -2.96 -16.70 -14.05
CA VAL A 223 -2.53 -17.97 -13.45
C VAL A 223 -2.30 -19.07 -14.48
N GLU A 224 -2.88 -18.97 -15.67
CA GLU A 224 -2.60 -19.93 -16.74
C GLU A 224 -1.18 -19.78 -17.31
N LYS A 225 -0.69 -18.54 -17.41
CA LYS A 225 0.58 -18.23 -18.09
C LYS A 225 1.73 -17.92 -17.15
N ASN A 226 1.49 -17.81 -15.85
CA ASN A 226 2.50 -17.40 -14.89
C ASN A 226 2.40 -18.23 -13.61
N ASN A 227 3.56 -18.64 -13.10
CA ASN A 227 3.64 -19.20 -11.76
C ASN A 227 3.60 -18.03 -10.75
N ILE A 228 2.95 -18.23 -9.62
CA ILE A 228 2.78 -17.17 -8.62
C ILE A 228 3.45 -17.61 -7.32
N LEU A 229 4.26 -16.72 -6.74
CA LEU A 229 4.82 -16.87 -5.41
C LEU A 229 4.36 -15.71 -4.54
N ILE A 230 3.70 -16.02 -3.45
CA ILE A 230 3.28 -15.05 -2.44
C ILE A 230 4.22 -15.19 -1.26
N LEU A 231 4.95 -14.13 -0.91
CA LEU A 231 5.93 -14.18 0.16
C LEU A 231 5.28 -14.31 1.54
N ASN A 232 4.08 -13.76 1.72
CA ASN A 232 3.35 -13.56 2.99
C ASN A 232 4.10 -12.66 4.01
N SER A 233 5.40 -12.47 3.82
CA SER A 233 6.32 -11.65 4.60
C SER A 233 7.64 -11.52 3.85
N THR A 234 8.24 -10.33 3.83
CA THR A 234 9.59 -10.13 3.28
C THR A 234 10.64 -10.96 3.99
N THR A 235 10.43 -11.29 5.27
CA THR A 235 11.29 -12.20 6.05
C THR A 235 11.28 -13.65 5.54
N SER A 236 10.36 -14.02 4.64
CA SER A 236 10.33 -15.35 4.01
C SER A 236 11.39 -15.50 2.91
N ILE A 237 12.04 -14.40 2.52
CA ILE A 237 13.14 -14.43 1.55
C ILE A 237 14.36 -15.04 2.25
N THR A 238 14.73 -16.23 1.81
CA THR A 238 15.94 -16.93 2.25
C THR A 238 16.75 -17.34 1.03
N LYS A 239 18.02 -17.66 1.24
CA LYS A 239 18.89 -18.15 0.18
C LYS A 239 18.34 -19.42 -0.48
N GLU A 240 17.78 -20.33 0.30
CA GLU A 240 17.18 -21.58 -0.21
C GLU A 240 15.98 -21.31 -1.12
N LEU A 241 15.13 -20.33 -0.76
CA LEU A 241 14.03 -19.90 -1.62
C LEU A 241 14.56 -19.31 -2.94
N LEU A 242 15.57 -18.45 -2.87
CA LEU A 242 16.17 -17.83 -4.06
C LEU A 242 16.84 -18.87 -4.97
N GLU A 243 17.55 -19.84 -4.39
CA GLU A 243 18.12 -20.98 -5.12
C GLU A 243 17.03 -21.83 -5.80
N TRP A 244 15.93 -22.11 -5.10
CA TRP A 244 14.78 -22.80 -5.68
C TRP A 244 14.16 -22.02 -6.85
N ILE A 245 14.05 -20.68 -6.75
CA ILE A 245 13.53 -19.83 -7.83
C ILE A 245 14.39 -19.95 -9.09
N VAL A 246 15.71 -19.78 -8.97
CA VAL A 246 16.61 -19.79 -10.15
C VAL A 246 16.76 -21.17 -10.79
N LEU A 247 16.52 -22.25 -10.03
CA LEU A 247 16.49 -23.61 -10.57
C LEU A 247 15.28 -23.87 -11.47
N LEU A 248 14.15 -23.20 -11.21
CA LEU A 248 12.88 -23.52 -11.85
C LEU A 248 12.41 -22.48 -12.87
N PHE A 249 12.82 -21.21 -12.72
CA PHE A 249 12.30 -20.08 -13.48
C PHE A 249 13.43 -19.28 -14.12
N ASN A 250 13.16 -18.72 -15.30
CA ASN A 250 14.12 -17.92 -16.06
C ASN A 250 13.69 -16.46 -16.27
N ASP A 251 12.45 -16.11 -15.86
CA ASP A 251 11.89 -14.76 -15.92
C ASP A 251 11.12 -14.47 -14.62
N VAL A 252 11.63 -13.55 -13.81
CA VAL A 252 11.07 -13.20 -12.48
C VAL A 252 10.50 -11.79 -12.48
N GLN A 253 9.23 -11.65 -12.11
CA GLN A 253 8.51 -10.38 -12.08
C GLN A 253 8.15 -10.03 -10.65
N LEU A 254 8.59 -8.86 -10.17
CA LEU A 254 8.40 -8.45 -8.77
C LEU A 254 7.24 -7.45 -8.65
N PHE A 255 6.34 -7.73 -7.70
CA PHE A 255 5.20 -6.88 -7.30
C PHE A 255 5.21 -6.76 -5.76
N LEU A 256 6.24 -6.08 -5.24
CA LEU A 256 6.46 -5.88 -3.79
C LEU A 256 6.07 -4.47 -3.35
N ASP A 257 5.90 -4.24 -2.04
CA ASP A 257 5.37 -2.96 -1.60
C ASP A 257 6.36 -1.80 -1.89
N ASN A 258 5.83 -0.61 -2.20
CA ASN A 258 6.56 0.67 -2.32
C ASN A 258 6.83 1.24 -0.92
N ASP A 259 7.39 0.42 -0.04
CA ASP A 259 7.81 0.79 1.30
C ASP A 259 9.25 0.31 1.58
N PRO A 260 9.87 0.72 2.71
CA PRO A 260 11.25 0.34 2.99
C PRO A 260 11.48 -1.18 3.09
N ALA A 261 10.50 -1.97 3.49
CA ALA A 261 10.63 -3.42 3.57
C ALA A 261 10.59 -4.05 2.17
N GLY A 262 9.66 -3.60 1.33
CA GLY A 262 9.58 -3.99 -0.08
C GLY A 262 10.80 -3.55 -0.89
N ASP A 263 11.41 -2.39 -0.57
CA ASP A 263 12.68 -1.92 -1.15
C ASP A 263 13.82 -2.88 -0.86
N MET A 264 14.01 -3.26 0.41
CA MET A 264 15.04 -4.21 0.82
C MET A 264 14.83 -5.59 0.17
N ALA A 265 13.60 -6.09 0.21
CA ALA A 265 13.23 -7.37 -0.40
C ALA A 265 13.47 -7.38 -1.92
N SER A 266 13.08 -6.31 -2.60
CA SER A 266 13.31 -6.15 -4.04
C SER A 266 14.79 -6.11 -4.37
N PHE A 267 15.58 -5.36 -3.57
CA PHE A 267 17.03 -5.28 -3.76
C PHE A 267 17.70 -6.64 -3.60
N GLU A 268 17.34 -7.40 -2.56
CA GLU A 268 17.88 -8.73 -2.29
C GLU A 268 17.58 -9.71 -3.45
N ILE A 269 16.32 -9.78 -3.88
CA ILE A 269 15.93 -10.67 -4.99
C ILE A 269 16.64 -10.26 -6.28
N LYS A 270 16.64 -8.96 -6.64
CA LYS A 270 17.27 -8.47 -7.88
C LYS A 270 18.77 -8.78 -7.92
N SER A 271 19.47 -8.52 -6.81
CA SER A 271 20.90 -8.78 -6.71
C SER A 271 21.22 -10.26 -6.94
N PHE A 272 20.40 -11.16 -6.38
CA PHE A 272 20.56 -12.59 -6.58
C PHE A 272 20.24 -13.04 -8.01
N MET A 273 19.17 -12.51 -8.61
CA MET A 273 18.82 -12.81 -10.01
C MET A 273 19.91 -12.32 -10.97
N GLU A 274 20.49 -11.15 -10.72
CA GLU A 274 21.61 -10.60 -11.49
C GLU A 274 22.86 -11.48 -11.37
N GLU A 275 23.23 -11.90 -10.15
CA GLU A 275 24.34 -12.83 -9.90
C GLU A 275 24.16 -14.15 -10.69
N LYS A 276 22.94 -14.69 -10.69
CA LYS A 276 22.60 -15.96 -11.37
C LYS A 276 22.25 -15.79 -12.85
N LYS A 277 22.30 -14.56 -13.39
CA LYS A 277 21.96 -14.23 -14.78
C LYS A 277 20.53 -14.66 -15.18
N VAL A 278 19.59 -14.58 -14.24
CA VAL A 278 18.16 -14.81 -14.48
C VAL A 278 17.51 -13.47 -14.84
N LYS A 279 16.65 -13.47 -15.87
CA LYS A 279 15.93 -12.26 -16.27
C LYS A 279 14.97 -11.85 -15.15
N TYR A 280 14.93 -10.56 -14.83
CA TYR A 280 13.99 -10.03 -13.85
C TYR A 280 13.42 -8.68 -14.26
N ALA A 281 12.28 -8.29 -13.68
CA ALA A 281 11.73 -6.94 -13.75
C ALA A 281 11.11 -6.51 -12.42
N ASP A 282 11.34 -5.25 -12.07
CA ASP A 282 10.77 -4.58 -10.90
C ASP A 282 9.52 -3.80 -11.36
N ASN A 283 8.32 -4.33 -11.08
CA ASN A 283 7.07 -3.75 -11.56
C ASN A 283 6.45 -2.76 -10.56
N ARG A 284 7.16 -2.40 -9.49
CA ARG A 284 6.65 -1.49 -8.45
C ARG A 284 6.29 -0.10 -8.95
N ILE A 285 6.97 0.34 -10.01
CA ILE A 285 6.68 1.59 -10.71
C ILE A 285 5.28 1.62 -11.34
N MET A 286 4.68 0.46 -11.67
CA MET A 286 3.38 0.37 -12.34
C MET A 286 2.22 0.87 -11.48
N TYR A 287 2.38 0.84 -10.15
CA TYR A 287 1.35 1.25 -9.21
C TYR A 287 1.78 2.41 -8.32
N TYR A 288 2.94 3.02 -8.57
CA TYR A 288 3.33 4.26 -7.91
C TYR A 288 2.29 5.37 -8.20
N PRO A 289 1.87 6.19 -7.23
CA PRO A 289 2.40 6.34 -5.87
C PRO A 289 1.74 5.46 -4.79
N ALA A 290 0.91 4.48 -5.16
CA ALA A 290 0.32 3.56 -4.20
C ALA A 290 1.39 2.68 -3.52
N VAL A 291 1.16 2.35 -2.25
CA VAL A 291 2.09 1.51 -1.49
C VAL A 291 2.07 0.09 -2.03
N ASP A 292 0.89 -0.48 -2.26
CA ASP A 292 0.75 -1.86 -2.71
C ASP A 292 -0.22 -1.96 -3.91
N VAL A 293 -0.26 -3.14 -4.54
CA VAL A 293 -1.12 -3.38 -5.71
C VAL A 293 -2.60 -3.26 -5.32
N ASN A 294 -2.99 -3.74 -4.14
CA ASN A 294 -4.37 -3.66 -3.70
C ASN A 294 -4.84 -2.19 -3.54
N GLU A 295 -4.00 -1.33 -2.98
CA GLU A 295 -4.25 0.09 -2.84
C GLU A 295 -4.42 0.75 -4.20
N PHE A 296 -3.54 0.45 -5.16
CA PHE A 296 -3.68 0.92 -6.53
C PHE A 296 -5.01 0.52 -7.18
N VAL A 297 -5.43 -0.74 -7.04
CA VAL A 297 -6.73 -1.21 -7.55
C VAL A 297 -7.89 -0.47 -6.89
N ILE A 298 -7.83 -0.22 -5.58
CA ILE A 298 -8.85 0.57 -4.88
C ILE A 298 -8.91 2.00 -5.43
N GLN A 299 -7.75 2.62 -5.67
CA GLN A 299 -7.67 3.96 -6.26
C GLN A 299 -8.24 3.96 -7.69
N GLN A 300 -7.91 2.97 -8.53
CA GLN A 300 -8.46 2.83 -9.87
C GLN A 300 -9.97 2.65 -9.87
N LYS A 301 -10.51 1.74 -9.07
CA LYS A 301 -11.97 1.52 -8.99
C LYS A 301 -12.72 2.75 -8.50
N LYS A 302 -12.16 3.51 -7.57
CA LYS A 302 -12.74 4.81 -7.18
C LYS A 302 -12.77 5.78 -8.35
N MET A 303 -11.71 5.83 -9.17
CA MET A 303 -11.69 6.65 -10.39
C MET A 303 -12.66 6.13 -11.47
N GLU A 304 -12.82 4.82 -11.61
CA GLU A 304 -13.77 4.20 -12.53
C GLU A 304 -15.22 4.38 -12.09
N ASP A 305 -15.54 4.25 -10.81
CA ASP A 305 -16.86 4.53 -10.26
C ASP A 305 -17.21 6.01 -10.47
N ILE A 306 -16.23 6.90 -10.26
CA ILE A 306 -16.34 8.31 -10.62
C ILE A 306 -16.63 8.44 -12.13
N SER A 307 -15.87 7.76 -12.99
CA SER A 307 -16.05 7.81 -14.46
C SER A 307 -17.34 7.14 -14.94
N ASN A 308 -17.87 6.12 -14.26
CA ASN A 308 -19.07 5.38 -14.63
C ASN A 308 -20.32 6.11 -14.15
N VAL A 309 -20.25 6.81 -13.02
CA VAL A 309 -21.24 7.83 -12.64
C VAL A 309 -21.29 8.95 -13.69
N VAL A 310 -20.17 9.30 -14.32
CA VAL A 310 -20.13 10.24 -15.46
C VAL A 310 -20.75 9.63 -16.72
N ASN A 311 -20.37 8.40 -17.07
CA ASN A 311 -20.79 7.77 -18.33
C ASN A 311 -22.26 7.31 -18.34
N ASN A 312 -22.81 6.84 -17.21
CA ASN A 312 -24.21 6.37 -17.13
C ASN A 312 -25.21 7.45 -16.69
N LYS A 313 -24.77 8.63 -16.23
CA LYS A 313 -25.65 9.77 -15.85
C LYS A 313 -25.14 11.15 -16.26
N GLY A 314 -24.38 11.25 -17.35
CA GLY A 314 -24.24 12.49 -18.10
C GLY A 314 -23.01 13.33 -17.77
N LEU A 315 -22.24 13.58 -18.82
CA LEU A 315 -21.58 14.87 -19.06
C LEU A 315 -22.58 16.00 -19.31
N LEU A 316 -23.86 15.66 -19.40
CA LEU A 316 -24.94 16.61 -19.59
C LEU A 316 -25.79 16.58 -18.32
N PRO A 317 -25.83 17.69 -17.56
CA PRO A 317 -26.80 17.84 -16.48
C PRO A 317 -28.22 17.76 -17.07
N LYS A 318 -29.20 17.35 -16.27
CA LYS A 318 -30.62 17.39 -16.67
C LYS A 318 -31.09 18.78 -17.11
N ASP A 319 -30.40 19.84 -16.68
CA ASP A 319 -30.59 21.23 -17.09
C ASP A 319 -29.23 21.98 -17.07
N PRO A 320 -28.63 22.29 -18.24
CA PRO A 320 -27.34 23.01 -18.33
C PRO A 320 -27.34 24.37 -17.65
N LYS A 321 -28.50 25.04 -17.53
CA LYS A 321 -28.61 26.32 -16.83
C LYS A 321 -28.44 26.20 -15.32
N LYS A 322 -28.48 24.98 -14.78
CA LYS A 322 -28.39 24.71 -13.34
C LYS A 322 -27.01 24.24 -12.89
N SER A 323 -26.13 23.90 -13.82
CA SER A 323 -24.77 23.45 -13.50
C SER A 323 -23.91 24.59 -12.96
N ILE A 324 -23.05 24.27 -11.99
CA ILE A 324 -22.12 25.20 -11.35
C ILE A 324 -20.90 25.43 -12.25
N PHE A 325 -20.41 24.39 -12.92
CA PHE A 325 -19.18 24.42 -13.72
C PHE A 325 -19.42 24.05 -15.17
N LYS A 326 -18.63 24.62 -16.08
CA LYS A 326 -18.60 24.25 -17.48
C LYS A 326 -17.18 24.18 -18.00
N ALA A 327 -16.95 23.39 -19.04
CA ALA A 327 -15.70 23.35 -19.78
C ALA A 327 -15.96 23.72 -21.22
N TRP A 328 -15.15 24.63 -21.74
CA TRP A 328 -14.93 24.74 -23.17
C TRP A 328 -13.94 23.67 -23.58
N ILE A 329 -14.27 22.86 -24.58
CA ILE A 329 -13.46 21.74 -25.04
C ILE A 329 -13.28 21.83 -26.55
N LYS A 330 -12.04 21.68 -27.01
CA LYS A 330 -11.67 21.45 -28.41
C LYS A 330 -11.20 20.01 -28.57
N HIS A 331 -11.90 19.26 -29.42
CA HIS A 331 -11.57 17.87 -29.75
C HIS A 331 -10.47 17.79 -30.80
N THR A 332 -9.73 16.68 -30.83
CA THR A 332 -8.73 16.41 -31.88
C THR A 332 -9.45 16.02 -33.19
N SER A 333 -9.06 16.64 -34.31
CA SER A 333 -9.71 16.47 -35.61
C SER A 333 -9.42 15.13 -36.32
N SER A 334 -8.83 14.13 -35.64
CA SER A 334 -8.30 12.91 -36.27
C SER A 334 -8.91 11.59 -35.79
N THR A 335 -10.03 11.60 -35.04
CA THR A 335 -10.74 10.35 -34.78
C THR A 335 -11.45 9.90 -36.05
N LYS A 336 -11.37 8.60 -36.38
CA LYS A 336 -11.93 7.95 -37.59
C LYS A 336 -13.44 8.15 -37.85
N ASP A 337 -14.14 8.88 -37.00
CA ASP A 337 -15.51 9.35 -37.20
C ASP A 337 -15.45 10.87 -37.44
N TYR A 338 -15.81 11.29 -38.65
CA TYR A 338 -15.78 12.68 -39.09
C TYR A 338 -16.76 13.51 -38.23
N ILE A 339 -16.25 14.18 -37.20
CA ILE A 339 -17.01 15.20 -36.46
C ILE A 339 -16.99 16.47 -37.33
N PRO A 340 -18.14 17.01 -37.78
CA PRO A 340 -18.18 18.25 -38.55
C PRO A 340 -17.45 19.37 -37.81
N ASP A 341 -16.77 20.29 -38.52
CA ASP A 341 -15.97 21.37 -37.90
C ASP A 341 -16.73 22.23 -36.87
N ASN A 342 -18.06 22.31 -36.98
CA ASN A 342 -18.94 22.99 -36.02
C ASN A 342 -19.09 22.27 -34.68
N ASP A 343 -18.80 20.96 -34.62
CA ASP A 343 -18.89 20.10 -33.42
C ASP A 343 -17.50 19.78 -32.82
N ALA A 344 -16.42 20.24 -33.47
CA ALA A 344 -15.05 20.10 -32.97
C ALA A 344 -14.79 20.90 -31.67
N VAL A 345 -15.68 21.85 -31.36
CA VAL A 345 -15.61 22.70 -30.17
C VAL A 345 -16.97 22.72 -29.47
N GLY A 346 -16.99 22.36 -28.18
CA GLY A 346 -18.23 22.26 -27.41
C GLY A 346 -18.11 22.82 -25.99
N THR A 347 -19.23 23.25 -25.43
CA THR A 347 -19.35 23.58 -23.99
C THR A 347 -20.03 22.43 -23.27
N TYR A 348 -19.32 21.84 -22.30
CA TYR A 348 -19.78 20.74 -21.47
C TYR A 348 -19.98 21.23 -20.05
N TYR A 349 -20.83 20.56 -19.27
CA TYR A 349 -21.24 21.04 -17.95
C TYR A 349 -21.02 19.94 -16.91
N SER A 350 -20.61 20.33 -15.70
CA SER A 350 -20.59 19.37 -14.60
C SER A 350 -22.02 18.95 -14.24
N GLN A 351 -22.16 17.83 -13.53
CA GLN A 351 -23.43 17.50 -12.90
C GLN A 351 -23.83 18.59 -11.89
N ASP A 352 -25.14 18.75 -11.75
CA ASP A 352 -25.75 19.62 -10.76
C ASP A 352 -26.08 18.79 -9.51
N LEU A 353 -25.27 18.98 -8.45
CA LEU A 353 -25.51 18.40 -7.13
C LEU A 353 -26.16 19.47 -6.24
N PRO A 354 -27.42 19.28 -5.81
CA PRO A 354 -28.14 20.31 -5.03
C PRO A 354 -27.40 20.76 -3.77
N GLU A 355 -26.70 19.85 -3.10
CA GLU A 355 -25.87 20.09 -1.92
C GLU A 355 -24.64 20.99 -2.15
N GLU A 356 -24.21 21.17 -3.41
CA GLU A 356 -23.07 22.01 -3.77
C GLU A 356 -23.47 23.44 -4.16
N ARG A 357 -24.78 23.69 -4.38
CA ARG A 357 -25.30 25.01 -4.81
C ARG A 357 -25.15 26.11 -3.77
N GLU A 358 -25.31 25.77 -2.49
CA GLU A 358 -25.09 26.75 -1.42
C GLU A 358 -23.60 27.04 -1.23
N LYS A 359 -22.74 26.03 -1.46
CA LYS A 359 -21.28 26.19 -1.38
C LYS A 359 -20.74 27.08 -2.49
N SER A 360 -21.30 26.97 -3.70
CA SER A 360 -20.83 27.75 -4.86
C SER A 360 -21.01 29.27 -4.70
N LYS A 361 -21.87 29.73 -3.79
CA LYS A 361 -21.98 31.15 -3.44
C LYS A 361 -20.70 31.72 -2.83
N ASN A 362 -19.85 30.88 -2.25
CA ASN A 362 -18.61 31.28 -1.58
C ASN A 362 -17.35 31.11 -2.45
N LEU A 363 -17.50 30.86 -3.75
CA LEU A 363 -16.37 30.78 -4.67
C LEU A 363 -15.59 32.09 -4.70
N LYS A 364 -14.25 32.00 -4.66
CA LYS A 364 -13.36 33.16 -4.61
C LYS A 364 -12.75 33.48 -5.98
N PHE A 365 -12.13 34.65 -6.07
CA PHE A 365 -11.31 35.04 -7.21
C PHE A 365 -10.05 34.15 -7.28
N CYS A 366 -9.75 33.61 -8.46
CA CYS A 366 -8.60 32.73 -8.75
C CYS A 366 -8.57 31.36 -8.05
N GLU A 367 -9.72 30.71 -7.86
CA GLU A 367 -9.73 29.30 -7.45
C GLU A 367 -8.93 28.44 -8.45
N THR A 368 -8.01 27.65 -7.92
CA THR A 368 -7.17 26.74 -8.70
C THR A 368 -7.90 25.44 -9.00
N LEU A 369 -7.47 24.74 -10.06
CA LEU A 369 -7.98 23.39 -10.36
C LEU A 369 -7.93 22.44 -9.15
N GLU A 370 -6.88 22.53 -8.33
CA GLU A 370 -6.68 21.69 -7.14
C GLU A 370 -7.70 21.99 -6.04
N GLU A 371 -7.93 23.28 -5.75
CA GLU A 371 -8.90 23.72 -4.75
C GLU A 371 -10.33 23.33 -5.14
N VAL A 372 -10.73 23.55 -6.40
CA VAL A 372 -12.08 23.21 -6.86
C VAL A 372 -12.29 21.69 -6.84
N THR A 373 -11.27 20.91 -7.23
CA THR A 373 -11.30 19.44 -7.22
C THR A 373 -11.41 18.88 -5.79
N ALA A 374 -10.82 19.54 -4.81
CA ALA A 374 -10.91 19.13 -3.41
C ALA A 374 -12.30 19.39 -2.79
N HIS A 375 -12.95 20.49 -3.18
CA HIS A 375 -14.18 20.96 -2.53
C HIS A 375 -15.48 20.58 -3.25
N TYR A 376 -15.43 20.35 -4.56
CA TYR A 376 -16.60 20.06 -5.39
C TYR A 376 -16.47 18.68 -6.02
N LYS A 377 -17.27 17.73 -5.52
CA LYS A 377 -17.35 16.37 -6.03
C LYS A 377 -17.83 16.38 -7.48
N SER A 378 -18.82 17.21 -7.84
CA SER A 378 -19.28 17.31 -9.24
C SER A 378 -18.18 17.77 -10.19
N PHE A 379 -17.34 18.71 -9.76
CA PHE A 379 -16.23 19.21 -10.56
C PHE A 379 -15.09 18.21 -10.67
N ARG A 380 -14.67 17.56 -9.58
CA ARG A 380 -13.64 16.51 -9.63
C ARG A 380 -14.00 15.43 -10.63
N ILE A 381 -15.25 14.94 -10.52
CA ILE A 381 -15.79 13.93 -11.42
C ILE A 381 -15.74 14.39 -12.89
N PHE A 382 -16.13 15.65 -13.15
CA PHE A 382 -16.07 16.26 -14.47
C PHE A 382 -14.63 16.40 -14.99
N ASN A 383 -13.70 16.82 -14.12
CA ASN A 383 -12.29 16.97 -14.46
C ASN A 383 -11.62 15.62 -14.78
N ASP A 384 -11.86 14.60 -13.97
CA ASP A 384 -11.32 13.25 -14.19
C ASP A 384 -11.74 12.71 -15.56
N TYR A 385 -12.97 12.97 -15.98
CA TYR A 385 -13.43 12.60 -17.32
C TYR A 385 -12.66 13.33 -18.42
N VAL A 386 -12.58 14.66 -18.36
CA VAL A 386 -11.88 15.47 -19.39
C VAL A 386 -10.43 15.02 -19.49
N MET A 387 -9.74 14.85 -18.35
CA MET A 387 -8.36 14.36 -18.32
C MET A 387 -8.22 12.94 -18.89
N SER A 388 -9.21 12.07 -18.68
CA SER A 388 -9.22 10.74 -19.30
C SER A 388 -9.31 10.81 -20.83
N GLN A 389 -10.04 11.77 -21.40
CA GLN A 389 -10.17 11.94 -22.85
C GLN A 389 -8.94 12.62 -23.46
N VAL A 390 -8.30 13.54 -22.73
CA VAL A 390 -6.98 14.10 -23.08
C VAL A 390 -5.95 12.97 -23.18
N LYS A 391 -5.89 12.08 -22.18
CA LYS A 391 -4.97 10.91 -22.19
C LYS A 391 -5.23 9.95 -23.35
N LYS A 392 -6.48 9.84 -23.80
CA LYS A 392 -6.88 9.05 -24.99
C LYS A 392 -6.62 9.77 -26.32
N GLY A 393 -6.05 10.98 -26.29
CA GLY A 393 -5.77 11.78 -27.48
C GLY A 393 -7.02 12.32 -28.17
N LYS A 394 -8.16 12.41 -27.48
CA LYS A 394 -9.45 12.87 -28.03
C LYS A 394 -9.71 14.36 -27.81
N ILE A 395 -9.12 14.95 -26.77
CA ILE A 395 -9.24 16.38 -26.46
C ILE A 395 -7.87 17.04 -26.71
N GLU A 396 -7.86 18.07 -27.55
CA GLU A 396 -6.68 18.88 -27.86
C GLU A 396 -6.47 20.00 -26.84
N LYS A 397 -7.56 20.72 -26.50
CA LYS A 397 -7.53 21.85 -25.56
C LYS A 397 -8.82 21.88 -24.75
N PHE A 398 -8.73 22.34 -23.51
CA PHE A 398 -9.90 22.61 -22.69
C PHE A 398 -9.64 23.80 -21.77
N LYS A 399 -10.72 24.45 -21.31
CA LYS A 399 -10.68 25.50 -20.30
C LYS A 399 -11.94 25.44 -19.44
N TYR A 400 -11.78 25.51 -18.13
CA TYR A 400 -12.89 25.44 -17.18
C TYR A 400 -13.40 26.81 -16.78
N TYR A 401 -14.69 26.86 -16.48
CA TYR A 401 -15.40 28.05 -16.06
C TYR A 401 -16.46 27.75 -14.99
N PHE A 402 -16.76 28.75 -14.19
CA PHE A 402 -17.97 28.86 -13.39
C PHE A 402 -19.10 29.34 -14.29
N ASN A 403 -20.19 28.57 -14.35
CA ASN A 403 -21.35 28.93 -15.17
C ASN A 403 -22.13 30.11 -14.56
N HIS A 404 -22.13 30.21 -13.23
CA HIS A 404 -22.79 31.25 -12.44
C HIS A 404 -21.80 31.97 -11.52
N ALA A 405 -20.78 32.60 -12.10
CA ALA A 405 -19.79 33.34 -11.32
C ALA A 405 -20.45 34.48 -10.52
N PRO A 406 -20.18 34.63 -9.20
CA PRO A 406 -20.58 35.81 -8.45
C PRO A 406 -20.02 37.09 -9.06
N ARG A 407 -20.69 38.24 -8.84
CA ARG A 407 -20.19 39.54 -9.32
C ARG A 407 -18.78 39.79 -8.79
N GLY A 408 -17.85 40.07 -9.69
CA GLY A 408 -16.44 40.35 -9.36
C GLY A 408 -15.53 39.12 -9.29
N VAL A 409 -16.06 37.91 -9.52
CA VAL A 409 -15.25 36.69 -9.63
C VAL A 409 -14.95 36.40 -11.10
N ASP A 410 -13.70 36.09 -11.42
CA ASP A 410 -13.36 35.64 -12.76
C ASP A 410 -14.08 34.33 -13.06
N ASN A 411 -14.68 34.24 -14.24
CA ASN A 411 -15.50 33.10 -14.55
C ASN A 411 -14.67 31.90 -14.97
N PHE A 412 -13.35 32.00 -15.15
CA PHE A 412 -12.49 30.84 -15.43
C PHE A 412 -11.78 30.32 -14.19
N ILE A 413 -11.48 29.02 -14.21
CA ILE A 413 -10.69 28.33 -13.19
C ILE A 413 -9.24 28.34 -13.66
N VAL A 414 -8.32 28.68 -12.74
CA VAL A 414 -6.89 28.88 -13.02
C VAL A 414 -6.13 27.56 -13.04
#